data_AF-A0A5N4EA46-F1
#
_entry.id   AF-A0A5N4EA46-F1
#
_cell.length_a   1.000
_cell.length_b   1.000
_cell.length_c   1.000
_cell.angle_alpha   90.00
_cell.angle_beta   90.00
_cell.angle_gamma   90.00
#
_symmetry.space_group_name_H-M   'P 1'
#
loop_
_entity.id
_entity.type
_entity.pdbx_description
1 polymer ?
#
loop_
_entity_poly.entity_id
_entity_poly.type
_entity_poly.pdbx_seq_one_letter_code
_entity_poly.pdbx_strand_id
1 'polypeptide(L)'
;MDLRQFADNGIGLTFASDGSFPSDEGSSQEVSESLFVGESRNYGFPGGQNKYVGTGGIDQKPRTLPRNRTFPIRGFQIYDGPIHLTRCTFKKFVPTPDRYTSAVGFLMKNSWQITPRNNISLVKFGPHVSMFTWFPHSDYGGKRRDDTFLKTETQTKDLY
;
A
#
# COMPACT_ATOMS: atom_id res chain seq x y z
N MET A 1 4.81 -19.69 21.88
CA MET A 1 4.42 -18.33 21.45
C MET A 1 5.61 -17.73 20.73
N ASP A 2 5.45 -17.31 19.48
CA ASP A 2 6.54 -16.65 18.76
C ASP A 2 6.69 -15.21 19.30
N LEU A 3 7.85 -14.93 19.89
CA LEU A 3 8.17 -13.66 20.56
C LEU A 3 8.65 -12.60 19.58
N ARG A 4 8.78 -12.93 18.28
CA ARG A 4 9.23 -11.99 17.24
C ARG A 4 8.10 -11.71 16.27
N GLN A 5 7.76 -10.44 16.14
CA GLN A 5 6.69 -9.97 15.28
C GLN A 5 7.27 -8.90 14.36
N PHE A 6 7.06 -9.06 13.05
CA PHE A 6 7.47 -8.06 12.08
C PHE A 6 6.86 -6.70 12.40
N ALA A 7 7.66 -5.64 12.26
CA ALA A 7 7.12 -4.29 12.28
C ALA A 7 6.25 -4.05 11.05
N ASP A 8 5.38 -3.05 11.12
CA ASP A 8 4.62 -2.62 9.97
C ASP A 8 5.52 -1.96 8.92
N ASN A 9 5.36 -2.39 7.67
CA ASN A 9 6.06 -1.78 6.55
C ASN A 9 5.31 -0.56 6.04
N GLY A 10 6.05 0.49 5.66
CA GLY A 10 5.47 1.63 4.94
C GLY A 10 5.09 1.28 3.51
N ILE A 11 5.88 0.43 2.87
CA ILE A 11 5.62 -0.13 1.54
C ILE A 11 5.95 -1.63 1.65
N GLY A 12 4.98 -2.50 1.42
CA GLY A 12 5.18 -3.95 1.56
C GLY A 12 6.02 -4.52 0.43
N LEU A 13 5.70 -4.16 -0.82
CA LEU A 13 6.46 -4.56 -2.00
C LEU A 13 6.29 -3.54 -3.13
N THR A 14 7.37 -3.27 -3.85
CA THR A 14 7.38 -2.45 -5.08
C THR A 14 8.17 -3.18 -6.13
N PHE A 15 7.68 -3.10 -7.36
CA PHE A 15 8.26 -3.70 -8.54
C PHE A 15 8.56 -2.59 -9.55
N ALA A 16 9.74 -2.65 -10.14
CA ALA A 16 10.24 -1.75 -11.15
C ALA A 16 10.84 -2.58 -12.28
N SER A 17 10.39 -2.35 -13.50
CA SER A 17 11.07 -2.82 -14.71
C SER A 17 11.69 -1.62 -15.40
N ASP A 18 12.84 -1.84 -16.05
CA ASP A 18 13.49 -0.83 -16.90
C ASP A 18 12.64 -0.49 -18.14
N GLY A 19 11.61 -1.29 -18.43
CA GLY A 19 10.45 -0.81 -19.19
C GLY A 19 10.75 -0.37 -20.62
N SER A 20 11.80 -0.89 -21.26
CA SER A 20 12.02 -0.70 -22.70
C SER A 20 11.00 -1.54 -23.49
N PHE A 21 9.72 -1.23 -23.33
CA PHE A 21 8.65 -1.80 -24.12
C PHE A 21 8.69 -1.18 -25.54
N PRO A 22 8.62 -1.97 -26.62
CA PRO A 22 8.34 -3.42 -26.69
C PRO A 22 9.58 -4.33 -26.73
N SER A 23 10.80 -3.82 -26.64
CA SER A 23 12.03 -4.61 -26.78
C SER A 23 12.29 -5.62 -25.64
N ASP A 24 11.68 -5.44 -24.47
CA ASP A 24 11.81 -6.37 -23.35
C ASP A 24 10.58 -7.28 -23.20
N GLU A 25 10.46 -8.25 -24.12
CA GLU A 25 9.50 -9.36 -24.05
C GLU A 25 9.84 -10.24 -22.84
N GLY A 26 9.08 -10.11 -21.74
CA GLY A 26 9.35 -10.81 -20.47
C GLY A 26 9.48 -9.89 -19.25
N SER A 27 9.49 -8.56 -19.46
CA SER A 27 9.46 -7.54 -18.40
C SER A 27 8.19 -7.51 -17.51
N SER A 28 7.33 -8.52 -17.58
CA SER A 28 6.15 -8.63 -16.71
C SER A 28 6.56 -9.09 -15.31
N GLN A 29 6.22 -8.31 -14.31
CA GLN A 29 6.54 -8.58 -12.92
C GLN A 29 5.35 -9.25 -12.25
N GLU A 30 5.50 -10.49 -11.77
CA GLU A 30 4.41 -11.24 -11.15
C GLU A 30 4.60 -11.41 -9.63
N VAL A 31 3.53 -11.16 -8.89
CA VAL A 31 3.35 -11.65 -7.52
C VAL A 31 2.10 -12.50 -7.47
N SER A 32 2.25 -13.74 -7.04
CA SER A 32 1.12 -14.63 -6.83
C SER A 32 1.10 -15.29 -5.45
N GLU A 33 -0.10 -15.72 -5.03
CA GLU A 33 -0.31 -16.60 -3.87
C GLU A 33 0.30 -16.09 -2.55
N SER A 34 0.38 -14.77 -2.41
CA SER A 34 1.07 -14.10 -1.32
C SER A 34 0.11 -13.45 -0.31
N LEU A 35 0.56 -13.33 0.94
CA LEU A 35 -0.16 -12.63 2.02
C LEU A 35 0.50 -11.29 2.34
N PHE A 36 -0.28 -10.21 2.22
CA PHE A 36 0.10 -8.87 2.65
C PHE A 36 -0.63 -8.52 3.95
N VAL A 37 0.11 -8.08 4.96
CA VAL A 37 -0.44 -7.72 6.27
C VAL A 37 -0.10 -6.26 6.57
N GLY A 38 -1.13 -5.41 6.65
CA GLY A 38 -0.97 -3.99 6.92
C GLY A 38 -0.71 -3.67 8.38
N GLU A 39 -1.35 -4.38 9.31
CA GLU A 39 -1.12 -4.27 10.75
C GLU A 39 -0.66 -5.61 11.34
N SER A 40 0.60 -5.67 11.73
CA SER A 40 1.13 -6.78 12.52
C SER A 40 0.57 -6.75 13.95
N ARG A 41 0.95 -7.74 14.78
CA ARG A 41 0.72 -7.67 16.24
C ARG A 41 1.79 -6.83 16.96
N ASN A 42 2.80 -6.34 16.24
CA ASN A 42 3.82 -5.45 16.77
C ASN A 42 3.33 -4.00 16.68
N TYR A 43 3.11 -3.36 17.84
CA TYR A 43 2.73 -1.93 17.89
C TYR A 43 3.96 -1.01 17.78
N GLY A 44 5.16 -1.58 17.83
CA GLY A 44 6.40 -0.83 17.97
C GLY A 44 6.54 -0.19 19.34
N PHE A 45 7.61 0.58 19.50
CA PHE A 45 7.92 1.30 20.73
C PHE A 45 8.14 2.79 20.41
N PRO A 46 7.37 3.72 20.99
CA PRO A 46 7.59 5.15 20.83
C PRO A 46 8.94 5.55 21.44
N GLY A 47 9.93 5.88 20.60
CA GLY A 47 11.27 6.25 21.06
C GLY A 47 12.38 5.87 20.10
N GLY A 48 13.63 6.07 20.55
CA GLY A 48 14.80 5.91 19.70
C GLY A 48 14.81 6.93 18.56
N GLN A 49 15.09 6.47 17.33
CA GLN A 49 15.11 7.34 16.13
C GLN A 49 13.73 7.54 15.50
N ASN A 50 12.71 6.74 15.86
CA ASN A 50 11.36 6.86 15.32
C ASN A 50 10.44 7.62 16.29
N LYS A 51 10.11 8.86 15.94
CA LYS A 51 9.24 9.74 16.73
C LYS A 51 7.77 9.72 16.32
N TYR A 52 7.42 8.97 15.28
CA TYR A 52 6.09 9.05 14.69
C TYR A 52 5.18 7.97 15.25
N VAL A 53 4.06 8.41 15.82
CA VAL A 53 3.02 7.55 16.37
C VAL A 53 1.66 7.99 15.85
N GLY A 54 0.78 7.02 15.69
CA GLY A 54 -0.60 7.20 15.24
C GLY A 54 -1.51 6.10 15.77
N THR A 55 -2.80 6.31 15.59
CA THR A 55 -3.83 5.36 16.00
C THR A 55 -3.92 4.21 14.99
N GLY A 56 -3.78 2.97 15.45
CA GLY A 56 -3.95 1.76 14.63
C GLY A 56 -5.39 1.58 14.18
N GLY A 57 -5.59 0.96 13.02
CA GLY A 57 -6.92 0.79 12.44
C GLY A 57 -7.72 -0.37 13.01
N ILE A 58 -7.05 -1.45 13.46
CA ILE A 58 -7.72 -2.68 13.89
C ILE A 58 -8.29 -2.58 15.31
N ASP A 59 -7.50 -2.09 16.25
CA ASP A 59 -7.86 -2.05 17.67
C ASP A 59 -7.76 -0.65 18.29
N GLN A 60 -7.56 0.37 17.45
CA GLN A 60 -7.46 1.78 17.86
C GLN A 60 -6.37 2.05 18.89
N LYS A 61 -5.36 1.16 19.01
CA LYS A 61 -4.24 1.38 19.92
C LYS A 61 -3.16 2.25 19.29
N PRO A 62 -2.43 3.04 20.10
CA PRO A 62 -1.25 3.76 19.64
C PRO A 62 -0.21 2.80 19.08
N ARG A 63 0.39 3.16 17.94
CA ARG A 63 1.50 2.41 17.34
C ARG A 63 2.46 3.29 16.57
N THR A 64 3.69 2.81 16.41
CA THR A 64 4.71 3.50 15.63
C THR A 64 4.35 3.51 14.15
N LEU A 65 4.62 4.63 13.49
CA LEU A 65 4.42 4.78 12.05
C LEU A 65 5.77 4.62 11.31
N PRO A 66 5.78 4.07 10.09
CA PRO A 66 7.01 3.83 9.33
C PRO A 66 7.68 5.14 8.86
N ARG A 67 6.90 6.21 8.72
CA ARG A 67 7.38 7.56 8.41
C ARG A 67 6.52 8.56 9.15
N ASN A 68 5.82 9.50 8.51
CA ASN A 68 4.95 10.46 9.18
C ASN A 68 3.46 10.05 9.10
N ARG A 69 2.57 10.81 9.75
CA ARG A 69 1.11 10.53 9.80
C ARG A 69 0.41 10.56 8.44
N THR A 70 0.93 11.36 7.52
CA THR A 70 0.36 11.50 6.18
C THR A 70 0.98 10.56 5.16
N PHE A 71 2.01 9.79 5.53
CA PHE A 71 2.67 8.88 4.62
C PHE A 71 1.69 7.77 4.22
N PRO A 72 1.32 7.65 2.93
CA PRO A 72 0.37 6.65 2.51
C PRO A 72 1.04 5.29 2.51
N ILE A 73 0.69 4.45 3.48
CA ILE A 73 1.17 3.09 3.62
C ILE A 73 0.50 2.20 2.57
N ARG A 74 1.26 1.35 1.88
CA ARG A 74 0.73 0.45 0.84
C ARG A 74 1.21 -0.98 1.06
N GLY A 75 0.30 -1.94 0.92
CA GLY A 75 0.67 -3.36 0.89
C GLY A 75 1.48 -3.69 -0.36
N PHE A 76 0.91 -3.41 -1.52
CA PHE A 76 1.60 -3.49 -2.81
C PHE A 76 1.63 -2.11 -3.48
N GLN A 77 2.78 -1.74 -4.04
CA GLN A 77 2.98 -0.50 -4.75
C GLN A 77 3.16 -0.76 -6.25
N ILE A 78 2.17 -0.31 -7.03
CA ILE A 78 2.24 -0.28 -8.48
C ILE A 78 3.24 0.80 -8.90
N TYR A 79 4.24 0.38 -9.68
CA TYR A 79 5.26 1.23 -10.27
C TYR A 79 5.62 0.68 -11.66
N ASP A 80 6.69 1.16 -12.26
CA ASP A 80 7.10 1.00 -13.66
C ASP A 80 7.11 -0.47 -14.16
N GLY A 81 6.55 -0.67 -15.35
CA GLY A 81 6.43 -1.97 -16.03
C GLY A 81 5.05 -2.66 -15.91
N PRO A 82 4.80 -3.71 -16.72
CA PRO A 82 3.61 -4.54 -16.57
C PRO A 82 3.67 -5.34 -15.28
N ILE A 83 2.71 -5.12 -14.38
CA ILE A 83 2.61 -5.83 -13.10
C ILE A 83 1.41 -6.76 -13.12
N HIS A 84 1.62 -8.00 -12.69
CA HIS A 84 0.62 -9.02 -12.50
C HIS A 84 0.55 -9.39 -11.01
N LEU A 85 -0.49 -8.93 -10.32
CA LEU A 85 -0.75 -9.25 -8.92
C LEU A 85 -1.97 -10.19 -8.87
N THR A 86 -1.75 -11.47 -8.60
CA THR A 86 -2.83 -12.47 -8.70
C THR A 86 -2.92 -13.43 -7.52
N ARG A 87 -4.12 -13.86 -7.13
CA ARG A 87 -4.34 -14.81 -6.02
C ARG A 87 -3.73 -14.37 -4.67
N CYS A 88 -3.44 -13.08 -4.51
CA CYS A 88 -2.90 -12.54 -3.25
C CYS A 88 -4.02 -12.24 -2.25
N THR A 89 -3.70 -12.33 -0.97
CA THR A 89 -4.60 -11.94 0.12
C THR A 89 -4.06 -10.73 0.85
N PHE A 90 -4.91 -9.72 1.05
CA PHE A 90 -4.60 -8.55 1.88
C PHE A 90 -5.36 -8.63 3.19
N LYS A 91 -4.70 -8.31 4.30
CA LYS A 91 -5.30 -8.24 5.64
C LYS A 91 -4.85 -7.00 6.38
N LYS A 92 -5.77 -6.41 7.14
CA LYS A 92 -5.49 -5.34 8.10
C LYS A 92 -4.91 -4.07 7.49
N PHE A 93 -5.51 -3.60 6.41
CA PHE A 93 -5.23 -2.28 5.83
C PHE A 93 -6.41 -1.37 6.13
N VAL A 94 -6.47 -0.84 7.36
CA VAL A 94 -7.55 0.04 7.82
C VAL A 94 -6.99 1.43 8.09
N PRO A 95 -7.40 2.46 7.35
CA PRO A 95 -6.91 3.81 7.56
C PRO A 95 -7.56 4.47 8.75
N THR A 96 -6.79 5.35 9.39
CA THR A 96 -7.23 6.27 10.43
C THR A 96 -6.76 7.68 10.06
N PRO A 97 -7.26 8.74 10.72
CA PRO A 97 -6.75 10.10 10.51
C PRO A 97 -5.24 10.26 10.74
N ASP A 98 -4.61 9.37 11.52
CA ASP A 98 -3.18 9.40 11.80
C ASP A 98 -2.36 8.36 11.00
N ARG A 99 -3.02 7.45 10.29
CA ARG A 99 -2.39 6.31 9.63
C ARG A 99 -3.09 6.01 8.32
N TYR A 100 -2.65 6.67 7.26
CA TYR A 100 -3.17 6.43 5.92
C TYR A 100 -2.62 5.12 5.39
N THR A 101 -3.51 4.19 5.03
CA THR A 101 -3.11 2.87 4.54
C THR A 101 -4.08 2.32 3.49
N SER A 102 -3.54 1.60 2.53
CA SER A 102 -4.30 0.85 1.52
C SER A 102 -3.63 -0.47 1.18
N ALA A 103 -4.43 -1.45 0.76
CA ALA A 103 -3.91 -2.73 0.30
C ALA A 103 -3.00 -2.58 -0.93
N VAL A 104 -3.45 -1.80 -1.91
CA VAL A 104 -2.71 -1.50 -3.15
C VAL A 104 -2.71 0.02 -3.36
N GLY A 105 -1.62 0.56 -3.87
CA GLY A 105 -1.56 1.94 -4.34
C GLY A 105 -0.40 2.19 -5.30
N PHE A 106 -0.27 3.42 -5.81
CA PHE A 106 0.74 3.78 -6.80
C PHE A 106 2.02 4.36 -6.16
N LEU A 107 3.11 4.40 -6.92
CA LEU A 107 4.25 5.26 -6.59
C LEU A 107 3.83 6.73 -6.57
N MET A 108 4.18 7.41 -5.47
CA MET A 108 3.72 8.78 -5.27
C MET A 108 4.39 9.82 -6.17
N LYS A 109 5.60 9.54 -6.62
CA LYS A 109 6.31 10.40 -7.58
C LYS A 109 6.81 9.47 -8.68
N ASN A 110 5.93 9.20 -9.63
CA ASN A 110 6.28 8.37 -10.76
C ASN A 110 6.68 9.26 -11.94
N SER A 111 7.98 9.30 -12.25
CA SER A 111 8.50 9.96 -13.44
C SER A 111 8.44 9.06 -14.68
N TRP A 112 8.05 7.80 -14.51
CA TRP A 112 8.04 6.76 -15.54
C TRP A 112 6.61 6.38 -15.95
N GLN A 113 6.48 5.81 -17.14
CA GLN A 113 5.17 5.52 -17.72
C GLN A 113 4.47 4.37 -16.97
N ILE A 114 3.16 4.48 -16.78
CA ILE A 114 2.34 3.36 -16.30
C ILE A 114 1.76 2.66 -17.52
N THR A 115 2.04 1.36 -17.66
CA THR A 115 1.48 0.57 -18.76
C THR A 115 0.00 0.23 -18.51
N PRO A 116 -0.85 0.25 -19.55
CA PRO A 116 -2.23 -0.23 -19.44
C PRO A 116 -2.34 -1.75 -19.24
N ARG A 117 -1.23 -2.50 -19.32
CA ARG A 117 -1.20 -3.96 -19.14
C ARG A 117 -1.07 -4.42 -17.70
N ASN A 118 -1.07 -3.50 -16.73
CA ASN A 118 -1.15 -3.87 -15.33
C ASN A 118 -2.44 -4.69 -15.05
N ASN A 119 -2.29 -5.79 -14.32
CA ASN A 119 -3.37 -6.72 -14.02
C ASN A 119 -3.37 -7.06 -12.53
N ILE A 120 -4.47 -6.72 -11.86
CA ILE A 120 -4.75 -7.14 -10.49
C ILE A 120 -6.00 -8.01 -10.53
N SER A 121 -5.84 -9.31 -10.28
CA SER A 121 -6.92 -10.29 -10.45
C SER A 121 -6.94 -11.30 -9.32
N LEU A 122 -8.11 -11.87 -9.03
CA LEU A 122 -8.27 -12.93 -8.03
C LEU A 122 -7.72 -12.58 -6.63
N VAL A 123 -7.60 -11.29 -6.32
CA VAL A 123 -7.14 -10.83 -5.00
C VAL A 123 -8.26 -10.93 -3.97
N LYS A 124 -7.90 -11.28 -2.73
CA LYS A 124 -8.84 -11.39 -1.62
C LYS A 124 -8.58 -10.30 -0.59
N PHE A 125 -9.64 -9.60 -0.19
CA PHE A 125 -9.58 -8.58 0.86
C PHE A 125 -10.24 -9.11 2.14
N GLY A 126 -9.46 -9.19 3.22
CA GLY A 126 -9.96 -9.64 4.52
C GLY A 126 -11.01 -8.70 5.14
N PRO A 127 -11.58 -9.07 6.31
CA PRO A 127 -12.59 -8.28 7.02
C PRO A 127 -12.23 -6.80 7.21
N HIS A 128 -10.95 -6.52 7.44
CA HIS A 128 -10.41 -5.22 7.77
C HIS A 128 -9.44 -4.72 6.70
N VAL A 129 -9.95 -4.51 5.49
CA VAL A 129 -9.16 -3.96 4.40
C VAL A 129 -9.99 -2.94 3.65
N SER A 130 -9.44 -1.74 3.51
CA SER A 130 -9.97 -0.72 2.63
C SER A 130 -9.10 -0.60 1.39
N MET A 131 -9.75 -0.37 0.26
CA MET A 131 -9.09 0.02 -0.98
C MET A 131 -9.12 1.55 -1.05
N PHE A 132 -7.95 2.16 -0.99
CA PHE A 132 -7.79 3.59 -1.24
C PHE A 132 -6.73 3.76 -2.31
N THR A 133 -7.12 4.27 -3.46
CA THR A 133 -6.20 4.69 -4.51
C THR A 133 -5.81 6.14 -4.23
N TRP A 134 -4.55 6.32 -3.83
CA TRP A 134 -3.94 7.63 -3.71
C TRP A 134 -3.37 8.02 -5.06
N PHE A 135 -3.81 9.15 -5.60
CA PHE A 135 -3.21 9.77 -6.77
C PHE A 135 -2.39 10.96 -6.32
N PRO A 136 -1.09 11.03 -6.67
CA PRO A 136 -0.36 12.27 -6.49
C PRO A 136 -1.01 13.36 -7.32
N HIS A 137 -1.12 14.55 -6.76
CA HIS A 137 -1.27 15.72 -7.61
C HIS A 137 0.02 15.89 -8.41
N SER A 138 -0.09 16.10 -9.72
CA SER A 138 1.05 16.45 -10.57
C SER A 138 1.47 17.88 -10.26
N ASP A 139 2.31 18.09 -9.25
CA ASP A 139 2.92 19.40 -8.99
C ASP A 139 4.04 19.64 -10.03
N TYR A 140 3.68 20.06 -11.24
CA TYR A 140 4.55 20.94 -12.02
C TYR A 140 4.47 22.34 -11.39
N GLY A 141 5.23 22.54 -10.31
CA GLY A 141 5.36 23.83 -9.64
C GLY A 141 4.94 23.77 -8.18
N GLY A 142 5.93 23.79 -7.29
CA GLY A 142 5.73 23.61 -5.87
C GLY A 142 4.77 24.63 -5.26
N LYS A 143 3.73 24.13 -4.58
CA LYS A 143 3.20 24.65 -3.32
C LYS A 143 2.22 23.62 -2.74
N ARG A 144 2.61 23.06 -1.59
CA ARG A 144 1.82 22.13 -0.75
C ARG A 144 0.33 22.47 -0.75
N ARG A 145 -0.52 21.62 -1.34
CA ARG A 145 -1.95 21.51 -1.03
C ARG A 145 -2.43 20.07 -1.22
N ASP A 146 -2.72 19.44 -0.08
CA ASP A 146 -3.71 18.39 0.16
C ASP A 146 -3.83 17.26 -0.86
N ASP A 147 -2.99 16.23 -0.68
CA ASP A 147 -3.18 14.95 -1.35
C ASP A 147 -4.55 14.35 -0.96
N THR A 148 -5.48 14.32 -1.90
CA THR A 148 -6.88 13.98 -1.62
C THR A 148 -7.10 12.47 -1.76
N PHE A 149 -7.62 11.84 -0.71
CA PHE A 149 -8.12 10.47 -0.80
C PHE A 149 -9.44 10.47 -1.56
N LEU A 150 -9.47 9.86 -2.75
CA LEU A 150 -10.75 9.43 -3.31
C LEU A 150 -11.26 8.28 -2.44
N LYS A 151 -12.30 8.56 -1.65
CA LYS A 151 -13.12 7.52 -1.03
C LYS A 151 -13.79 6.78 -2.19
N THR A 152 -13.24 5.63 -2.58
CA THR A 152 -14.06 4.69 -3.34
C THR A 152 -15.09 4.12 -2.38
N GLU A 153 -16.35 4.13 -2.80
CA GLU A 153 -17.43 3.54 -2.03
C GLU A 153 -17.03 2.12 -1.63
N THR A 154 -17.34 1.76 -0.39
CA THR A 154 -17.14 0.41 0.10
C THR A 154 -17.93 -0.50 -0.83
N GLN A 155 -17.27 -1.25 -1.71
CA GLN A 155 -17.94 -2.34 -2.40
C GLN A 155 -18.48 -3.25 -1.30
N THR A 156 -19.79 -3.26 -1.16
CA THR A 156 -20.52 -4.21 -0.33
C THR A 156 -20.00 -5.59 -0.68
N LYS A 157 -19.49 -6.28 0.34
CA LYS A 157 -19.09 -7.67 0.24
C LYS A 157 -20.34 -8.47 -0.09
N ASP A 158 -20.48 -8.88 -1.35
CA ASP A 158 -21.34 -10.00 -1.65
C ASP A 158 -20.69 -11.23 -0.99
N LEU A 159 -21.34 -11.67 0.08
CA LEU A 159 -21.05 -12.92 0.77
C LEU A 159 -21.45 -14.07 -0.15
N TYR A 160 -20.48 -14.87 -0.56
CA TYR A 160 -20.69 -16.27 -0.91
C TYR A 160 -19.86 -17.12 0.06
#